data_AF-A0A0G0SQD4-F1
#
_entry.id   AF-A0A0G0SQD4-F1
#
_cell.length_a   1.000
_cell.length_b   1.000
_cell.length_c   1.000
_cell.angle_alpha   90.00
_cell.angle_beta   90.00
_cell.angle_gamma   90.00
#
_symmetry.space_group_name_H-M   'P 1'
#
loop_
_entity.id
_entity.type
_entity.pdbx_description
1 polymer ?
#
loop_
_entity_poly.entity_id
_entity_poly.type
_entity_poly.pdbx_seq_one_letter_code
_entity_poly.pdbx_strand_id
1 'polypeptide(L)'
;MTNYLTLNLGLIIFSFLICGVLIVPFINLLYRLKLTRRKEAPEHGKVPLFDKLHDIKEGTPVGGGILIIAVVTILFAISFPLASFLGLFVRSSFSLRAELFVIFFAFISFGLLGFCPMIF
;
A
#
# COMPACT_ATOMS: atom_id res chain seq x y z
N MET A 1 -33.14 -2.38 7.93
CA MET A 1 -32.40 -1.79 6.80
C MET A 1 -30.92 -1.80 7.14
N THR A 2 -30.09 -2.51 6.38
CA THR A 2 -28.65 -2.55 6.61
C THR A 2 -28.07 -1.18 6.26
N ASN A 3 -27.47 -0.49 7.23
CA ASN A 3 -26.92 0.84 7.03
C ASN A 3 -25.49 0.73 6.47
N TYR A 4 -25.38 0.62 5.14
CA TYR A 4 -24.10 0.47 4.44
C TYR A 4 -23.13 1.62 4.75
N LEU A 5 -23.63 2.82 5.04
CA LEU A 5 -22.81 3.97 5.40
C LEU A 5 -22.01 3.70 6.68
N THR A 6 -22.68 3.19 7.72
CA THR A 6 -22.04 2.87 9.00
C THR A 6 -20.98 1.79 8.85
N LEU A 7 -21.27 0.74 8.05
CA LEU A 7 -20.31 -0.34 7.79
C LEU A 7 -19.08 0.17 7.04
N ASN A 8 -19.27 0.97 6.00
CA ASN A 8 -18.18 1.53 5.20
C ASN A 8 -17.31 2.49 6.03
N LEU A 9 -17.92 3.37 6.82
CA LEU A 9 -17.20 4.26 7.73
C LEU A 9 -16.39 3.49 8.77
N GLY A 10 -17.00 2.46 9.36
CA GLY A 10 -16.31 1.55 10.29
C GLY A 10 -15.10 0.90 9.65
N LEU A 11 -15.22 0.37 8.42
CA LEU A 11 -14.13 -0.25 7.68
C LEU A 11 -13.02 0.76 7.33
N ILE A 12 -13.38 1.99 6.95
CA ILE A 12 -12.40 3.05 6.65
C ILE A 12 -11.62 3.44 7.90
N ILE A 13 -12.30 3.69 9.02
CA ILE A 13 -11.64 4.05 10.28
C ILE A 13 -10.76 2.89 10.76
N PHE A 14 -11.25 1.65 10.66
CA PHE A 14 -10.50 0.46 11.03
C PHE A 14 -9.23 0.28 10.19
N SER A 15 -9.33 0.42 8.86
CA SER A 15 -8.17 0.33 7.96
C SER A 15 -7.15 1.45 8.22
N PHE A 16 -7.62 2.67 8.50
CA PHE A 16 -6.77 3.78 8.88
C PHE A 16 -6.02 3.52 10.18
N LEU A 17 -6.69 3.01 11.22
CA LEU A 17 -6.06 2.67 12.50
C LEU A 17 -5.01 1.57 12.35
N ILE A 18 -5.31 0.51 11.60
CA ILE A 18 -4.35 -0.57 11.35
C ILE A 18 -3.11 -0.05 10.63
N CYS A 19 -3.29 0.71 9.55
CA CYS A 19 -2.18 1.33 8.83
C CYS A 19 -1.38 2.27 9.74
N GLY A 20 -2.05 3.11 10.53
CA GLY A 20 -1.42 4.06 11.45
C GLY A 20 -0.61 3.39 12.56
N VAL A 21 -1.05 2.23 13.06
CA VAL A 21 -0.28 1.45 14.05
C VAL A 21 0.89 0.72 13.39
N LEU A 22 0.70 0.13 12.21
CA LEU A 22 1.73 -0.64 11.51
C LEU A 22 2.82 0.21 10.86
N ILE A 23 2.54 1.47 10.53
CA ILE A 23 3.51 2.32 9.83
C ILE A 23 4.76 2.60 10.69
N VAL A 24 4.60 2.77 12.00
CA VAL A 24 5.71 3.05 12.93
C VAL A 24 6.73 1.89 12.98
N PRO A 25 6.34 0.63 13.28
CA PRO A 25 7.28 -0.48 13.25
C PRO A 25 7.81 -0.78 11.84
N PHE A 26 7.02 -0.54 10.79
CA PHE A 26 7.44 -0.73 9.42
C PHE A 26 8.55 0.24 8.98
N ILE A 27 8.44 1.52 9.38
CA ILE A 27 9.51 2.50 9.13
C ILE A 27 10.81 2.05 9.79
N ASN A 28 10.75 1.56 11.04
CA ASN A 28 11.93 1.05 11.74
C ASN A 28 12.54 -0.19 11.04
N LEU A 29 11.69 -1.06 10.47
CA LEU A 29 12.13 -2.19 9.65
C LEU A 29 12.87 -1.72 8.39
N LEU A 30 12.34 -0.72 7.67
CA LEU A 30 12.99 -0.17 6.47
C LEU A 30 14.37 0.44 6.79
N TYR A 31 14.51 1.12 7.93
CA TYR A 31 15.81 1.62 8.39
C TYR A 31 16.81 0.49 8.66
N ARG A 32 16.38 -0.62 9.27
CA ARG A 32 17.23 -1.80 9.49
C ARG A 32 17.67 -2.46 8.18
N LEU A 33 16.79 -2.49 7.18
CA LEU A 33 17.07 -3.04 5.87
C LEU A 33 17.89 -2.10 4.96
N LYS A 34 18.21 -0.88 5.43
CA LYS A 34 18.94 0.16 4.67
C LYS A 34 18.33 0.46 3.30
N LEU A 35 17.01 0.28 3.16
CA LEU A 35 16.25 0.70 1.98
C LEU A 35 15.99 2.20 2.08
N THR A 36 17.05 2.98 2.02
CA THR A 36 17.01 4.45 2.09
C THR A 36 17.46 5.04 0.77
N ARG A 37 16.89 6.19 0.40
CA ARG A 37 17.27 6.88 -0.82
C ARG A 37 18.75 7.28 -0.75
N ARG A 38 19.52 6.88 -1.78
CA ARG A 38 20.94 7.23 -1.91
C ARG A 38 21.07 8.59 -2.58
N LYS A 39 22.23 9.21 -2.40
CA LYS A 39 22.59 10.46 -3.09
C LYS A 39 22.64 10.19 -4.59
N GLU A 40 21.78 10.89 -5.34
CA GLU A 40 21.66 10.75 -6.80
C GLU A 40 22.52 11.80 -7.53
N ALA A 41 23.01 12.83 -6.83
CA ALA A 41 23.82 13.87 -7.45
C ALA A 41 25.20 13.37 -7.92
N PRO A 42 25.62 13.70 -9.16
CA PRO A 42 26.92 13.34 -9.69
C PRO A 42 28.05 14.01 -8.90
N GLU A 43 29.08 13.23 -8.50
CA GLU A 43 30.24 13.73 -7.74
C GLU A 43 31.12 14.69 -8.57
N HIS A 44 31.05 14.61 -9.90
CA HIS A 44 31.80 15.46 -10.83
C HIS A 44 30.89 16.01 -11.93
N GLY A 45 30.83 17.33 -12.06
CA GLY A 45 30.08 18.03 -13.11
C GLY A 45 29.09 19.07 -12.59
N LYS A 46 28.28 19.64 -13.50
CA LYS A 46 27.18 20.53 -13.14
C LYS A 46 26.04 19.69 -12.56
N VAL A 47 25.80 19.81 -11.26
CA VAL A 47 24.66 19.17 -10.60
C VAL A 47 23.37 19.82 -11.11
N PRO A 48 22.46 19.07 -11.76
CA PRO A 48 21.18 19.63 -12.18
C PRO A 48 20.36 20.03 -10.94
N LEU A 49 19.55 21.08 -11.07
CA LEU A 49 18.72 21.59 -9.96
C LEU A 49 17.81 20.49 -9.37
N PHE A 50 17.39 19.54 -10.20
CA PHE A 50 16.56 18.40 -9.82
C PHE A 50 17.22 17.48 -8.79
N ASP A 51 18.49 17.11 -9.00
CA ASP A 51 19.24 16.24 -8.07
C ASP A 51 19.51 16.96 -6.75
N LYS A 52 19.82 18.27 -6.83
CA LYS A 52 20.06 19.10 -5.64
C LYS A 52 18.83 19.21 -4.73
N LEU A 53 17.62 19.19 -5.31
CA LEU A 53 16.35 19.21 -4.55
C LEU A 53 15.97 17.82 -4.01
N HIS A 54 16.39 16.74 -4.66
CA HIS A 54 16.15 15.37 -4.20
C HIS A 54 17.12 14.93 -3.10
N ASP A 55 18.36 15.45 -3.10
CA ASP A 55 19.35 15.23 -2.04
C ASP A 55 18.86 15.72 -0.67
N ILE A 56 17.93 16.67 -0.60
CA ILE A 56 17.31 17.12 0.67
C ILE A 56 16.53 15.99 1.36
N LYS A 57 16.11 14.96 0.60
CA LYS A 57 15.38 13.78 1.09
C LYS A 57 16.27 12.55 1.25
N GLU A 58 17.59 12.75 1.24
CA GLU A 58 18.58 11.70 1.50
C GLU A 58 18.32 11.01 2.85
N GLY A 59 18.44 9.68 2.89
CA GLY A 59 18.25 8.90 4.12
C GLY A 59 16.78 8.63 4.50
N THR A 60 15.80 9.14 3.75
CA THR A 60 14.40 8.74 3.96
C THR A 60 14.16 7.31 3.45
N PRO A 61 13.43 6.48 4.22
CA PRO A 61 13.16 5.11 3.84
C PRO A 61 12.25 5.07 2.62
N VAL A 62 12.66 4.31 1.61
CA VAL A 62 11.92 4.07 0.37
C VAL A 62 11.16 2.74 0.49
N GLY A 63 9.98 2.65 -0.15
CA GLY A 63 9.15 1.44 -0.10
C GLY A 63 7.93 1.50 0.84
N GLY A 64 7.51 2.69 1.29
CA GLY A 64 6.25 2.87 2.05
C GLY A 64 5.02 2.22 1.40
N GLY A 65 4.98 2.17 0.07
CA GLY A 65 3.91 1.53 -0.69
C GLY A 65 3.77 0.02 -0.44
N ILE A 66 4.84 -0.68 -0.08
CA ILE A 66 4.81 -2.13 0.19
C ILE A 66 3.90 -2.43 1.38
N LEU A 67 3.97 -1.59 2.43
CA LEU A 67 3.09 -1.74 3.59
C LEU A 67 1.63 -1.61 3.18
N ILE A 68 1.31 -0.61 2.35
CA ILE A 68 -0.07 -0.38 1.89
C ILE A 68 -0.55 -1.59 1.09
N ILE A 69 0.24 -2.08 0.14
CA ILE A 69 -0.12 -3.24 -0.68
C ILE A 69 -0.38 -4.45 0.22
N ALA A 70 0.50 -4.73 1.18
CA ALA A 70 0.34 -5.86 2.10
C ALA A 70 -0.91 -5.72 2.97
N VAL A 71 -1.09 -4.58 3.64
CA VAL A 71 -2.20 -4.35 4.57
C VAL A 71 -3.55 -4.34 3.83
N VAL A 72 -3.64 -3.65 2.69
CA VAL A 72 -4.88 -3.59 1.90
C VAL A 72 -5.23 -4.97 1.34
N THR A 73 -4.25 -5.74 0.85
CA THR A 73 -4.49 -7.11 0.36
C THR A 73 -5.03 -8.00 1.47
N ILE A 74 -4.45 -7.94 2.67
CA ILE A 74 -4.89 -8.73 3.83
C ILE A 74 -6.30 -8.30 4.28
N LEU A 75 -6.53 -6.99 4.41
CA LEU A 75 -7.84 -6.46 4.81
C LEU A 75 -8.93 -6.83 3.81
N PHE A 76 -8.63 -6.74 2.52
CA PHE A 76 -9.56 -7.11 1.46
C PHE A 76 -9.81 -8.63 1.42
N ALA A 77 -8.80 -9.46 1.69
CA ALA A 77 -8.97 -10.90 1.80
C ALA A 77 -9.84 -11.32 3.00
N ILE A 78 -9.77 -10.58 4.10
CA ILE A 78 -10.56 -10.85 5.33
C ILE A 78 -11.98 -10.26 5.23
N SER A 79 -12.17 -9.16 4.51
CA SER A 79 -13.47 -8.47 4.46
C SER A 79 -14.58 -9.33 3.85
N PHE A 80 -14.29 -10.12 2.81
CA PHE A 80 -15.25 -11.02 2.17
C PHE A 80 -15.74 -12.18 3.05
N PRO A 81 -14.87 -12.99 3.67
CA PRO A 81 -15.33 -14.04 4.59
C PRO A 81 -16.04 -13.45 5.81
N LEU A 82 -15.58 -12.29 6.32
CA LEU A 82 -16.25 -11.60 7.41
C LEU A 82 -17.66 -11.14 7.01
N ALA A 83 -17.82 -10.57 5.81
CA ALA A 83 -19.11 -10.18 5.26
C ALA A 83 -20.05 -11.38 5.08
N SER A 84 -19.53 -12.51 4.60
CA SER A 84 -20.30 -13.76 4.49
C SER A 84 -20.74 -14.29 5.85
N PHE A 85 -19.88 -14.23 6.87
CA PHE A 85 -20.22 -14.64 8.24
C PHE A 85 -21.29 -13.74 8.87
N LEU A 86 -21.26 -12.44 8.57
CA LEU A 86 -22.25 -11.45 9.01
C LEU A 86 -23.57 -11.51 8.22
N GLY A 87 -23.71 -12.42 7.25
CA GLY A 87 -24.92 -12.56 6.44
C GLY A 87 -25.14 -11.41 5.44
N LEU A 88 -24.09 -10.68 5.08
CA LEU A 88 -24.15 -9.62 4.09
C LEU A 88 -24.16 -10.20 2.68
N PHE A 89 -25.23 -9.92 1.91
CA PHE A 89 -25.31 -10.33 0.52
C PHE A 89 -24.47 -9.41 -0.37
N VAL A 90 -23.34 -9.93 -0.86
CA VAL A 90 -22.55 -9.26 -1.90
C VAL A 90 -23.28 -9.43 -3.23
N ARG A 91 -23.70 -8.31 -3.84
CA ARG A 91 -24.23 -8.33 -5.21
C ARG A 91 -23.06 -8.28 -6.19
N SER A 92 -23.06 -9.21 -7.14
CA SER A 92 -22.05 -9.32 -8.19
C SER A 92 -22.78 -9.42 -9.52
N SER A 93 -22.27 -8.72 -10.53
CA SER A 93 -22.84 -8.74 -11.88
C SER A 93 -22.30 -9.92 -12.69
N PHE A 94 -21.10 -10.39 -12.34
CA PHE A 94 -20.45 -11.57 -12.91
C PHE A 94 -20.24 -12.64 -11.84
N SER A 95 -19.37 -13.62 -12.12
CA SER A 95 -18.97 -14.56 -11.08
C SER A 95 -18.09 -13.83 -10.05
N LEU A 96 -18.54 -13.80 -8.80
CA LEU A 96 -17.84 -13.16 -7.67
C LEU A 96 -16.35 -13.53 -7.62
N ARG A 97 -16.02 -14.80 -7.91
CA ARG A 97 -14.64 -15.30 -7.92
C ARG A 97 -13.78 -14.63 -9.00
N ALA A 98 -14.32 -14.39 -10.19
CA ALA A 98 -13.59 -13.73 -11.27
C ALA A 98 -13.41 -12.24 -10.99
N GLU A 99 -14.44 -11.55 -10.49
CA GLU A 99 -14.33 -10.13 -10.10
C GLU A 99 -13.25 -9.93 -9.03
N LEU A 100 -13.28 -10.75 -7.98
CA LEU A 100 -12.26 -10.76 -6.94
C LEU A 100 -10.86 -11.01 -7.50
N PHE A 101 -10.72 -12.03 -8.34
CA PHE A 101 -9.43 -12.37 -8.95
C PHE A 101 -8.85 -11.20 -9.75
N VAL A 102 -9.65 -10.54 -10.59
CA VAL A 102 -9.21 -9.40 -11.40
C VAL A 102 -8.78 -8.23 -10.51
N ILE A 103 -9.53 -7.93 -9.45
CA ILE A 103 -9.19 -6.84 -8.52
C ILE A 103 -7.87 -7.14 -7.79
N PHE A 104 -7.72 -8.33 -7.22
CA PHE A 104 -6.48 -8.74 -6.55
C PHE A 104 -5.30 -8.74 -7.51
N PHE A 105 -5.49 -9.32 -8.70
CA PHE A 105 -4.46 -9.40 -9.73
C PHE A 105 -4.00 -8.02 -10.15
N ALA A 106 -4.93 -7.11 -10.46
CA ALA A 106 -4.60 -5.74 -10.85
C ALA A 106 -3.88 -5.00 -9.71
N PHE A 107 -4.44 -5.02 -8.50
CA PHE A 107 -3.87 -4.29 -7.36
C PHE A 107 -2.44 -4.75 -7.02
N ILE A 108 -2.22 -6.06 -6.95
CA ILE A 108 -0.89 -6.61 -6.64
C ILE A 108 0.07 -6.37 -7.81
N SER A 109 -0.35 -6.58 -9.06
CA SER A 109 0.52 -6.41 -10.23
C SER A 109 0.99 -4.97 -10.38
N PHE A 110 0.08 -3.99 -10.29
CA PHE A 110 0.46 -2.58 -10.34
C PHE A 110 1.25 -2.15 -9.11
N GLY A 111 0.94 -2.70 -7.94
CA GLY A 111 1.71 -2.46 -6.72
C GLY A 111 3.17 -2.92 -6.84
N LEU A 112 3.40 -4.13 -7.37
CA LEU A 112 4.73 -4.66 -7.61
C LEU A 112 5.45 -3.93 -8.74
N LEU A 113 4.74 -3.56 -9.81
CA LEU A 113 5.29 -2.79 -10.92
C LEU A 113 5.81 -1.43 -10.44
N GLY A 114 5.10 -0.75 -9.52
CA GLY A 114 5.56 0.50 -8.91
C GLY A 114 6.78 0.36 -8.01
N PHE A 115 7.03 -0.84 -7.47
CA PHE A 115 8.22 -1.12 -6.66
C PHE A 115 9.48 -1.37 -7.51
N CYS A 116 9.33 -1.92 -8.72
CA CYS A 116 10.44 -2.20 -9.64
C CYS A 116 11.36 -0.99 -9.93
N PRO A 117 10.85 0.18 -10.36
CA PRO A 117 11.68 1.38 -10.62
C PRO A 117 12.23 2.03 -9.35
N MET A 118 11.87 1.54 -8.16
CA MET A 118 12.43 2.04 -6.90
C MET A 118 13.69 1.28 -6.47
N ILE A 119 13.91 0.08 -7.00
CA ILE A 119 15.06 -0.78 -6.68
C ILE A 119 16.22 -0.58 -7.67
N PHE A 120 15.92 -0.21 -8.91
CA PHE A 120 16.87 0.00 -10.01
C PHE A 120 17.13 1.48 -10.26
#